data_AF-A0A6V7IDL2-F1
#
_entry.id   AF-A0A6V7IDL2-F1
#
_cell.length_a   1.000
_cell.length_b   1.000
_cell.length_c   1.000
_cell.angle_alpha   90.00
_cell.angle_beta   90.00
_cell.angle_gamma   90.00
#
_symmetry.space_group_name_H-M   'P 1'
#
loop_
_entity.id
_entity.type
_entity.pdbx_description
1 polymer ?
#
loop_
_entity_poly.entity_id
_entity_poly.type
_entity_poly.pdbx_seq_one_letter_code
_entity_poly.pdbx_strand_id
1 'polypeptide(L)'
;EVRRHIHRSTLFVLREVYETVKSIAEGCQQVSDMYLFATNYTHPLNIDVFESHQIEATFSVVKYLKENWTADVSKFVSMHLRDVGKGDFDLHQSIPHVYDVLKIRRLINLITIMME
;
A
#
# COMPACT_ATOMS: atom_id res chain seq x y z
N GLU A 1 4.17 -34.04 7.20
CA GLU A 1 3.40 -33.70 5.97
C GLU A 1 2.51 -32.46 6.16
N VAL A 2 1.64 -32.46 7.17
CA VAL A 2 0.72 -31.36 7.53
C VAL A 2 1.39 -29.97 7.58
N ARG A 3 2.54 -29.82 8.24
CA ARG A 3 3.24 -28.52 8.34
C ARG A 3 3.62 -27.93 6.98
N ARG A 4 4.05 -28.74 6.01
CA ARG A 4 4.38 -28.27 4.66
C ARG A 4 3.14 -27.85 3.89
N HIS A 5 2.04 -28.58 4.07
CA HIS A 5 0.75 -28.23 3.49
C HIS A 5 0.25 -26.88 4.01
N ILE A 6 0.23 -26.70 5.35
CA ILE A 6 -0.12 -25.43 5.99
C ILE A 6 0.76 -24.30 5.47
N HIS A 7 2.08 -24.51 5.48
CA HIS A 7 3.03 -23.51 4.99
C HIS A 7 2.76 -23.10 3.53
N ARG A 8 2.38 -24.02 2.64
CA ARG A 8 2.02 -23.68 1.25
C ARG A 8 0.67 -22.96 1.13
N SER A 9 -0.30 -23.34 1.96
CA SER A 9 -1.65 -22.78 1.93
C SER A 9 -1.73 -21.36 2.53
N THR A 10 -0.92 -21.07 3.54
CA THR A 10 -0.94 -19.81 4.30
C THR A 10 0.01 -18.77 3.73
N LEU A 11 -0.40 -17.51 3.76
CA LEU A 11 0.41 -16.36 3.29
C LEU A 11 1.41 -15.89 4.36
N PHE A 12 0.97 -15.79 5.62
CA PHE A 12 1.77 -15.32 6.76
C PHE A 12 2.69 -16.41 7.30
N VAL A 13 3.73 -16.73 6.53
CA VAL A 13 4.72 -17.75 6.89
C VAL A 13 6.12 -17.18 7.16
N LEU A 14 6.31 -15.90 6.83
CA LEU A 14 7.55 -15.16 7.00
C LEU A 14 7.26 -13.88 7.78
N ARG A 15 8.24 -13.43 8.57
CA ARG A 15 8.11 -12.18 9.34
C ARG A 15 8.02 -10.99 8.39
N GLU A 16 8.79 -11.01 7.33
CA GLU A 16 8.88 -9.99 6.29
C GLU A 16 7.51 -9.72 5.65
N VAL A 17 6.70 -10.77 5.46
CA VAL A 17 5.33 -10.65 4.95
C VAL A 17 4.43 -9.94 5.95
N TYR A 18 4.56 -10.26 7.23
CA TYR A 18 3.81 -9.58 8.30
C TYR A 18 4.20 -8.09 8.40
N GLU A 19 5.50 -7.78 8.42
CA GLU A 19 5.99 -6.40 8.48
C GLU A 19 5.55 -5.60 7.24
N THR A 20 5.58 -6.21 6.04
CA THR A 20 5.05 -5.59 4.80
C THR A 20 3.58 -5.20 4.95
N VAL A 21 2.73 -6.15 5.37
CA VAL A 21 1.29 -5.91 5.52
C VAL A 21 1.02 -4.87 6.61
N LYS A 22 1.78 -4.91 7.71
CA LYS A 22 1.66 -3.94 8.80
C LYS A 22 1.98 -2.52 8.32
N SER A 23 3.11 -2.30 7.63
CA SER A 23 3.46 -0.96 7.11
C SER A 23 2.43 -0.43 6.12
N ILE A 24 1.86 -1.31 5.29
CA ILE A 24 0.79 -0.93 4.35
C ILE A 24 -0.47 -0.57 5.11
N ALA A 25 -0.87 -1.33 6.13
CA ALA A 25 -2.03 -0.99 6.97
C ALA A 25 -1.86 0.35 7.68
N GLU A 26 -0.69 0.62 8.23
CA GLU A 26 -0.37 1.91 8.86
C GLU A 26 -0.43 3.06 7.85
N GLY A 27 0.06 2.86 6.63
CA GLY A 27 -0.05 3.82 5.54
C GLY A 27 -1.49 4.06 5.07
N CYS A 28 -2.29 3.00 4.93
CA CYS A 28 -3.73 3.12 4.63
C CYS A 28 -4.46 3.93 5.70
N GLN A 29 -4.12 3.75 6.98
CA GLN A 29 -4.71 4.55 8.06
C GLN A 29 -4.36 6.03 7.91
N GLN A 30 -3.09 6.36 7.63
CA GLN A 30 -2.67 7.74 7.39
C GLN A 30 -3.40 8.38 6.20
N VAL A 31 -3.58 7.62 5.12
CA VAL A 31 -4.36 8.05 3.95
C VAL A 31 -5.83 8.28 4.31
N SER A 32 -6.43 7.39 5.11
CA SER A 32 -7.81 7.53 5.58
C SER A 32 -8.04 8.75 6.45
N ASP A 33 -7.00 9.24 7.13
CA ASP A 33 -7.07 10.43 7.99
C ASP A 33 -6.88 11.75 7.19
N MET A 34 -6.60 11.67 5.88
CA MET A 34 -6.44 12.86 5.03
C MET A 34 -7.79 13.47 4.65
N TYR A 35 -7.85 14.81 4.64
CA TYR A 35 -9.02 15.55 4.17
C TYR A 35 -8.83 15.99 2.72
N LEU A 36 -9.70 15.52 1.82
CA LEU A 36 -9.69 15.95 0.42
C LEU A 36 -9.89 17.46 0.26
N PHE A 37 -10.66 18.05 1.17
CA PHE A 37 -11.03 19.46 1.19
C PHE A 37 -10.46 20.13 2.43
N ALA A 38 -10.18 21.43 2.33
CA ALA A 38 -9.82 22.21 3.50
C ALA A 38 -11.06 22.36 4.40
N THR A 39 -10.96 21.88 5.65
CA THR A 39 -12.08 21.89 6.61
C THR A 39 -11.83 22.79 7.83
N ASN A 40 -10.57 23.18 8.07
CA ASN A 40 -10.14 23.87 9.29
C ASN A 40 -10.24 25.40 9.18
N TYR A 41 -11.45 25.92 9.00
CA TYR A 41 -11.70 27.37 8.98
C TYR A 41 -12.13 27.88 10.35
N THR A 42 -11.42 28.88 10.87
CA THR A 42 -11.71 29.50 12.18
C THR A 42 -12.50 30.80 12.08
N HIS A 43 -12.65 31.33 10.86
CA HIS A 43 -13.32 32.58 10.57
C HIS A 43 -13.91 32.55 9.15
N PRO A 44 -14.90 33.42 8.84
CA PRO A 44 -15.43 33.53 7.49
C PRO A 44 -14.35 33.96 6.49
N LEU A 45 -14.38 33.36 5.31
CA LEU A 45 -13.48 33.69 4.20
C LEU A 45 -14.25 34.36 3.06
N ASN A 46 -13.53 35.16 2.29
CA ASN A 46 -13.99 35.56 0.96
C ASN A 46 -14.08 34.30 0.06
N ILE A 47 -15.09 34.27 -0.82
CA ILE A 47 -15.34 33.14 -1.71
C ILE A 47 -14.12 32.76 -2.57
N ASP A 48 -13.39 33.74 -3.11
CA ASP A 48 -12.25 33.49 -4.00
C ASP A 48 -11.10 32.79 -3.25
N VAL A 49 -10.91 33.19 -1.97
CA VAL A 49 -9.91 32.60 -1.08
C VAL A 49 -10.32 31.19 -0.67
N PHE A 50 -11.60 31.00 -0.35
CA PHE A 50 -12.14 29.68 -0.04
C PHE A 50 -11.94 28.71 -1.20
N GLU A 51 -12.33 29.09 -2.43
CA GLU A 51 -12.18 28.26 -3.62
C GLU A 51 -10.72 27.90 -3.88
N SER A 52 -9.81 28.88 -3.76
CA SER A 52 -8.37 28.65 -3.90
C SER A 52 -7.85 27.62 -2.89
N HIS A 53 -8.25 27.73 -1.61
CA HIS A 53 -7.88 26.76 -0.58
C HIS A 53 -8.44 25.36 -0.87
N GLN A 54 -9.66 25.24 -1.40
CA GLN A 54 -10.24 23.95 -1.74
C GLN A 54 -9.49 23.27 -2.88
N ILE A 55 -9.15 24.02 -3.93
CA ILE A 55 -8.38 23.53 -5.07
C ILE A 55 -6.99 23.07 -4.61
N GLU A 56 -6.31 23.86 -3.79
CA GLU A 56 -4.99 23.52 -3.27
C GLU A 56 -5.00 22.26 -2.40
N ALA A 57 -5.94 22.15 -1.46
CA ALA A 57 -6.09 20.97 -0.61
C ALA A 57 -6.36 19.71 -1.44
N THR A 58 -7.29 19.80 -2.39
CA THR A 58 -7.63 18.69 -3.29
C THR A 58 -6.42 18.27 -4.12
N PHE A 59 -5.72 19.24 -4.71
CA PHE A 59 -4.54 18.96 -5.54
C PHE A 59 -3.42 18.31 -4.72
N SER A 60 -3.18 18.79 -3.50
CA SER A 60 -2.18 18.23 -2.59
C SER A 60 -2.47 16.77 -2.25
N VAL A 61 -3.71 16.46 -1.85
CA VAL A 61 -4.12 15.09 -1.52
C VAL A 61 -4.05 14.18 -2.75
N VAL A 62 -4.58 14.62 -3.89
CA VAL A 62 -4.54 13.82 -5.13
C VAL A 62 -3.10 13.56 -5.57
N LYS A 63 -2.22 14.56 -5.47
CA LYS A 63 -0.80 14.40 -5.78
C LYS A 63 -0.15 13.37 -4.86
N TYR A 64 -0.37 13.50 -3.54
CA TYR A 64 0.14 12.53 -2.57
C TYR A 64 -0.33 11.11 -2.89
N LEU A 65 -1.64 10.91 -3.15
CA LEU A 65 -2.18 9.59 -3.46
C LEU A 65 -1.61 8.98 -4.74
N LYS A 66 -1.41 9.80 -5.78
CA LYS A 66 -0.92 9.31 -7.08
C LYS A 66 0.58 9.06 -7.09
N GLU A 67 1.35 9.91 -6.44
CA GLU A 67 2.82 9.90 -6.52
C GLU A 67 3.44 9.27 -5.27
N ASN A 68 3.14 9.81 -4.09
CA ASN A 68 3.80 9.43 -2.84
C ASN A 68 3.30 8.08 -2.33
N TRP A 69 1.98 7.90 -2.22
CA TRP A 69 1.40 6.69 -1.65
C TRP A 69 1.73 5.45 -2.49
N THR A 70 1.60 5.54 -3.82
CA THR A 70 1.97 4.45 -4.73
C THR A 70 3.45 4.09 -4.63
N ALA A 71 4.33 5.10 -4.52
CA ALA A 71 5.76 4.88 -4.34
C ALA A 71 6.08 4.24 -2.98
N ASP A 72 5.40 4.66 -1.90
CA ASP A 72 5.58 4.12 -0.56
C ASP A 72 5.14 2.64 -0.48
N VAL A 73 4.03 2.26 -1.09
CA VAL A 73 3.60 0.84 -1.17
C VAL A 73 4.67 -0.01 -1.84
N SER A 74 5.17 0.43 -3.01
CA SER A 74 6.23 -0.27 -3.74
C SER A 74 7.52 -0.38 -2.92
N LYS A 75 7.88 0.71 -2.22
CA LYS A 75 9.02 0.77 -1.32
C LYS A 75 8.87 -0.19 -0.14
N PHE A 76 7.71 -0.28 0.51
CA PHE A 76 7.50 -1.20 1.63
C PHE A 76 7.62 -2.65 1.19
N VAL A 77 7.00 -3.03 0.06
CA VAL A 77 7.12 -4.38 -0.48
C VAL A 77 8.59 -4.71 -0.78
N SER A 78 9.29 -3.81 -1.48
CA SER A 78 10.69 -4.01 -1.85
C SER A 78 11.60 -4.07 -0.62
N MET A 79 11.41 -3.18 0.35
CA MET A 79 12.25 -3.09 1.54
C MET A 79 12.18 -4.35 2.41
N HIS A 80 10.98 -4.89 2.63
CA HIS A 80 10.82 -6.06 3.49
C HIS A 80 11.14 -7.37 2.77
N LEU A 81 10.85 -7.48 1.47
CA LEU A 81 10.98 -8.75 0.75
C LEU A 81 12.27 -8.92 -0.07
N ARG A 82 13.07 -7.86 -0.28
CA ARG A 82 14.32 -7.93 -1.09
C ARG A 82 15.28 -9.04 -0.64
N ASP A 83 15.36 -9.30 0.66
CA ASP A 83 16.34 -10.20 1.25
C ASP A 83 15.79 -11.63 1.44
N VAL A 84 14.50 -11.86 1.10
CA VAL A 84 13.86 -13.19 1.18
C VAL A 84 14.41 -14.14 0.11
N GLY A 85 14.84 -13.60 -1.03
CA GLY A 85 15.43 -14.37 -2.12
C GLY A 85 14.42 -15.21 -2.91
N LYS A 86 14.91 -16.30 -3.54
CA LYS A 86 14.13 -17.14 -4.45
C LYS A 86 13.06 -17.94 -3.71
N GLY A 87 11.87 -18.06 -4.31
CA GLY A 87 10.80 -18.92 -3.80
C GLY A 87 9.42 -18.28 -3.94
N ASP A 88 8.53 -18.60 -2.99
CA ASP A 88 7.13 -18.15 -2.98
C ASP A 88 6.97 -16.62 -2.97
N PHE A 89 7.99 -15.88 -2.54
CA PHE A 89 8.01 -14.41 -2.42
C PHE A 89 9.08 -13.72 -3.30
N ASP A 90 9.50 -14.37 -4.39
CA ASP A 90 10.52 -13.84 -5.28
C ASP A 90 10.05 -12.59 -6.05
N LEU A 91 10.61 -11.42 -5.71
CA LEU A 91 10.35 -10.15 -6.39
C LEU A 91 10.88 -10.09 -7.82
N HIS A 92 11.81 -10.97 -8.18
CA HIS A 92 12.46 -10.99 -9.49
C HIS A 92 11.83 -12.00 -10.45
N GLN A 93 10.70 -12.62 -10.09
CA GLN A 93 10.00 -13.56 -10.95
C GLN A 93 9.42 -12.86 -12.19
N SER A 94 10.07 -13.05 -13.34
CA SER A 94 9.66 -12.46 -14.62
C SER A 94 8.77 -13.37 -15.46
N ILE A 95 8.64 -14.65 -15.09
CA ILE A 95 7.87 -15.64 -15.84
C ILE A 95 6.39 -15.57 -15.40
N PRO A 96 5.44 -15.14 -16.27
CA PRO A 96 4.08 -14.84 -15.84
C PRO A 96 3.33 -16.03 -15.22
N HIS A 97 3.39 -17.19 -15.86
CA HIS A 97 2.69 -18.39 -15.36
C HIS A 97 3.26 -18.90 -14.03
N VAL A 98 4.54 -18.61 -13.74
CA VAL A 98 5.13 -18.92 -12.44
C VAL A 98 4.64 -17.90 -11.41
N TYR A 99 4.73 -16.60 -11.72
CA TYR A 99 4.22 -15.53 -10.86
C TYR A 99 2.76 -15.78 -10.44
N ASP A 100 1.94 -16.28 -11.38
CA ASP A 100 0.53 -16.56 -11.17
C ASP A 100 0.23 -17.54 -10.04
N VAL A 101 1.16 -18.45 -9.73
CA VAL A 101 1.00 -19.48 -8.70
C VAL A 101 1.82 -19.18 -7.42
N LEU A 102 2.65 -18.14 -7.44
CA LEU A 102 3.45 -17.74 -6.27
C LEU A 102 2.62 -17.02 -5.21
N LYS A 103 3.07 -17.09 -3.96
CA LYS A 103 2.43 -16.35 -2.87
C LYS A 103 2.64 -14.85 -2.97
N ILE A 104 3.67 -14.37 -3.66
CA ILE A 104 3.85 -12.95 -3.91
C ILE A 104 2.65 -12.34 -4.62
N ARG A 105 2.07 -13.03 -5.61
CA ARG A 105 0.84 -12.57 -6.25
C ARG A 105 -0.33 -12.49 -5.27
N ARG A 106 -0.47 -13.48 -4.39
CA ARG A 106 -1.50 -13.47 -3.33
C ARG A 106 -1.29 -12.31 -2.35
N LEU A 107 -0.04 -11.98 -2.02
CA LEU A 107 0.31 -10.83 -1.19
C LEU A 107 -0.06 -9.51 -1.88
N ILE A 108 0.32 -9.33 -3.15
CA ILE A 108 -0.03 -8.13 -3.92
C ILE A 108 -1.54 -7.97 -4.02
N ASN A 109 -2.29 -9.05 -4.27
CA ASN A 109 -3.76 -9.00 -4.28
C ASN A 109 -4.33 -8.58 -2.91
N LEU A 110 -3.79 -9.10 -1.81
CA LEU A 110 -4.21 -8.67 -0.46
C LEU A 110 -3.94 -7.17 -0.26
N ILE A 111 -2.77 -6.69 -0.68
CA ILE A 111 -2.39 -5.28 -0.59
C ILE A 111 -3.35 -4.41 -1.40
N THR A 112 -3.74 -4.83 -2.61
CA THR A 112 -4.75 -4.12 -3.42
C THR A 112 -6.08 -4.02 -2.67
N ILE A 113 -6.58 -5.12 -2.10
CA ILE A 113 -7.85 -5.13 -1.35
C ILE A 113 -7.79 -4.23 -0.11
N MET A 114 -6.63 -4.15 0.56
CA MET A 114 -6.47 -3.26 1.73
C MET A 114 -6.53 -1.77 1.38
N MET A 115 -6.35 -1.41 0.11
CA MET A 115 -6.41 -0.02 -0.38
C MET A 115 -7.76 0.34 -1.01
N GLU A 116 -8.64 -0.63 -1.19
CA GLU A 116 -10.03 -0.44 -1.66
C GLU A 116 -10.95 -0.04 -0.49
#